data_AF-A0A1C4SN00-F1
#
_entry.id   AF-A0A1C4SN00-F1
#
_cell.length_a   1.000
_cell.length_b   1.000
_cell.length_c   1.000
_cell.angle_alpha   90.00
_cell.angle_beta   90.00
_cell.angle_gamma   90.00
#
_symmetry.space_group_name_H-M   'P 1'
#
loop_
_entity.id
_entity.type
_entity.pdbx_description
1 polymer ?
#
loop_
_entity_poly.entity_id
_entity_poly.type
_entity_poly.pdbx_seq_one_letter_code
_entity_poly.pdbx_strand_id
1 'polypeptide(L)'
;MERAAAFQDRWGGLALPPAPFYEGGPRILGADLPEGAAAAGWSFPAGDCRVSMAYGFMIGPDGAFGIHAHRWTPLHATTDGWVESLALAAHARRWAKTVTRLTGEAAAALDLGGYEPVPEVQGVTDTWWRGRGSLVALYRGEAVGFDAPQCLEAHIYGGLDARGLHGG
;
A
#
# COMPACT_ATOMS: atom_id res chain seq x y z
N MET A 1 19.35 -14.16 -1.76
CA MET A 1 19.92 -13.33 -2.85
C MET A 1 19.11 -13.43 -4.14
N GLU A 2 18.76 -14.63 -4.62
CA GLU A 2 17.96 -14.81 -5.84
C GLU A 2 16.70 -13.94 -5.92
N ARG A 3 15.93 -13.83 -4.82
CA ARG A 3 14.74 -12.98 -4.77
C ARG A 3 15.00 -11.48 -4.87
N ALA A 4 16.08 -10.98 -4.26
CA ALA A 4 16.45 -9.57 -4.39
C ALA A 4 16.87 -9.26 -5.83
N ALA A 5 17.58 -10.19 -6.48
CA ALA A 5 17.92 -10.07 -7.90
C ALA A 5 16.67 -10.13 -8.79
N ALA A 6 15.73 -11.04 -8.55
CA ALA A 6 14.48 -11.13 -9.30
C ALA A 6 13.60 -9.87 -9.12
N PHE A 7 13.56 -9.32 -7.90
CA PHE A 7 12.90 -8.03 -7.65
C PHE A 7 13.59 -6.91 -8.42
N GLN A 8 14.92 -6.84 -8.36
CA GLN A 8 15.71 -5.82 -9.06
C GLN A 8 15.54 -5.92 -10.59
N ASP A 9 15.51 -7.11 -11.15
CA ASP A 9 15.32 -7.34 -12.58
C ASP A 9 13.93 -6.89 -13.05
N ARG A 10 12.89 -7.17 -12.25
CA ARG A 10 11.51 -6.85 -12.61
C ARG A 10 11.11 -5.40 -12.32
N TRP A 11 11.54 -4.85 -11.19
CA TRP A 11 11.04 -3.59 -10.64
C TRP A 11 12.12 -2.52 -10.50
N GLY A 12 13.39 -2.90 -10.58
CA GLY A 12 14.51 -1.98 -10.36
C GLY A 12 14.46 -0.78 -11.30
N GLY A 13 14.57 0.42 -10.73
CA GLY A 13 14.53 1.66 -11.49
C GLY A 13 13.12 2.15 -11.84
N LEU A 14 12.06 1.40 -11.52
CA LEU A 14 10.69 1.84 -11.76
C LEU A 14 10.33 3.00 -10.83
N ALA A 15 10.10 4.17 -11.41
CA ALA A 15 9.58 5.33 -10.70
C ALA A 15 8.05 5.22 -10.56
N LEU A 16 7.57 5.23 -9.32
CA LEU A 16 6.14 5.16 -9.02
C LEU A 16 5.54 6.57 -8.84
N PRO A 17 4.23 6.76 -9.06
CA PRO A 17 3.55 7.96 -8.59
C PRO A 17 3.60 8.03 -7.05
N PRO A 18 3.51 9.22 -6.44
CA PRO A 18 3.39 9.33 -4.99
C PRO A 18 2.16 8.59 -4.49
N ALA A 19 2.34 7.71 -3.50
CA ALA A 19 1.24 7.10 -2.78
C ALA A 19 0.37 8.17 -2.08
N PRO A 20 -0.96 8.00 -2.00
CA PRO A 20 -1.82 8.93 -1.26
C PRO A 20 -1.53 8.96 0.26
N PHE A 21 -0.88 7.92 0.78
CA PHE A 21 -0.48 7.76 2.17
C PHE A 21 1.02 7.38 2.26
N TYR A 22 1.53 7.16 3.47
CA TYR A 22 2.94 6.80 3.72
C TYR A 22 3.97 7.80 3.18
N GLU A 23 3.66 9.10 3.29
CA GLU A 23 4.49 10.19 2.76
C GLU A 23 4.93 9.98 1.29
N GLY A 24 4.04 9.38 0.50
CA GLY A 24 4.23 9.16 -0.93
C GLY A 24 4.93 7.86 -1.31
N GLY A 25 5.25 6.97 -0.38
CA GLY A 25 5.85 5.67 -0.69
C GLY A 25 7.31 5.73 -1.16
N PRO A 26 7.87 4.61 -1.66
CA PRO A 26 9.17 4.64 -2.30
C PRO A 26 9.14 5.48 -3.58
N ARG A 27 10.20 6.25 -3.84
CA ARG A 27 10.31 7.09 -5.03
C ARG A 27 10.59 6.25 -6.28
N ILE A 28 11.55 5.34 -6.16
CA ILE A 28 12.03 4.44 -7.19
C ILE A 28 12.15 3.07 -6.52
N LEU A 29 11.58 2.03 -7.12
CA LEU A 29 11.76 0.67 -6.61
C LEU A 29 13.18 0.19 -6.88
N GLY A 30 13.77 -0.48 -5.90
CA GLY A 30 15.10 -1.08 -6.00
C GLY A 30 15.37 -1.99 -4.82
N ALA A 31 16.08 -3.08 -5.06
CA ALA A 31 16.56 -3.94 -3.98
C ALA A 31 17.90 -3.41 -3.46
N ASP A 32 18.10 -3.51 -2.15
CA ASP A 32 19.42 -3.32 -1.52
C ASP A 32 19.79 -4.59 -0.72
N LEU A 33 20.88 -4.51 0.07
CA LEU A 33 21.43 -5.61 0.82
C LEU A 33 20.36 -6.31 1.68
N PRO A 34 20.21 -7.65 1.57
CA PRO A 34 19.27 -8.38 2.40
C PRO A 34 19.59 -8.24 3.90
N GLU A 35 18.54 -8.10 4.69
CA GLU A 35 18.56 -7.99 6.13
C GLU A 35 17.94 -9.22 6.81
N GLY A 36 18.34 -9.47 8.06
CA GLY A 36 17.79 -10.55 8.90
C GLY A 36 18.63 -11.83 8.96
N ALA A 37 18.18 -12.79 9.77
CA ALA A 37 18.84 -14.08 9.95
C ALA A 37 18.24 -15.15 9.03
N ALA A 38 19.08 -16.06 8.51
CA ALA A 38 18.66 -17.10 7.57
C ALA A 38 17.48 -17.97 8.09
N ALA A 39 17.40 -18.17 9.42
CA ALA A 39 16.36 -18.95 10.06
C ALA A 39 14.98 -18.26 10.11
N ALA A 40 14.94 -16.92 10.09
CA ALA A 40 13.70 -16.13 10.12
C ALA A 40 13.23 -15.73 8.70
N GLY A 41 14.02 -16.06 7.68
CA GLY A 41 13.86 -15.54 6.32
C GLY A 41 14.44 -14.13 6.19
N TRP A 42 15.08 -13.88 5.06
CA TRP A 42 15.65 -12.55 4.77
C TRP A 42 14.61 -11.62 4.17
N SER A 43 14.62 -10.37 4.59
CA SER A 43 13.94 -9.24 3.95
C SER A 43 14.97 -8.38 3.19
N PHE A 44 14.51 -7.44 2.38
CA PHE A 44 15.40 -6.45 1.76
C PHE A 44 14.64 -5.14 1.48
N PRO A 45 15.32 -3.99 1.44
CA PRO A 45 14.68 -2.72 1.09
C PRO A 45 14.01 -2.76 -0.28
N ALA A 46 12.87 -2.10 -0.41
CA ALA A 46 12.07 -2.02 -1.64
C ALA A 46 12.24 -0.68 -2.38
N GLY A 47 13.27 0.09 -2.03
CA GLY A 47 13.61 1.38 -2.62
C GLY A 47 13.60 2.54 -1.62
N ASP A 48 14.18 3.66 -2.04
CA ASP A 48 14.34 4.82 -1.16
C ASP A 48 13.02 5.56 -0.94
N CYS A 49 12.78 5.94 0.31
CA CYS A 49 11.67 6.81 0.71
C CYS A 49 11.80 8.19 0.02
N ARG A 50 10.66 8.83 -0.26
CA ARG A 50 10.65 10.21 -0.80
C ARG A 50 11.13 11.26 0.20
N VAL A 51 10.95 10.97 1.49
CA VAL A 51 11.31 11.81 2.63
C VAL A 51 11.91 10.93 3.73
N SER A 52 12.60 11.53 4.69
CA SER A 52 13.12 10.81 5.86
C SER A 52 11.97 10.39 6.78
N MET A 53 11.94 9.12 7.17
CA MET A 53 10.81 8.49 7.87
C MET A 53 11.28 7.63 9.04
N ALA A 54 10.37 7.32 9.96
CA ALA A 54 10.61 6.41 11.09
C ALA A 54 10.45 4.91 10.72
N TYR A 55 10.29 4.60 9.44
CA TYR A 55 10.21 3.24 8.89
C TYR A 55 10.81 3.18 7.47
N GLY A 56 11.15 1.98 7.02
CA GLY A 56 11.55 1.69 5.65
C GLY A 56 10.52 0.81 4.92
N PHE A 57 10.46 0.91 3.59
CA PHE A 57 9.70 -0.03 2.75
C PHE A 57 10.55 -1.26 2.46
N MET A 58 10.00 -2.45 2.71
CA MET A 58 10.73 -3.71 2.60
C MET A 58 9.93 -4.75 1.84
N ILE A 59 10.65 -5.68 1.23
CA ILE A 59 10.11 -6.95 0.76
C ILE A 59 10.36 -8.01 1.85
N GLY A 60 9.27 -8.53 2.41
CA GLY A 60 9.28 -9.54 3.46
C GLY A 60 9.70 -10.92 2.97
N PRO A 61 9.94 -11.89 3.86
CA PRO A 61 10.44 -13.23 3.51
C PRO A 61 9.44 -14.09 2.71
N ASP A 62 8.20 -13.67 2.56
CA ASP A 62 7.16 -14.28 1.73
C ASP A 62 6.96 -13.55 0.38
N GLY A 63 7.67 -12.44 0.15
CA GLY A 63 7.50 -11.58 -1.02
C GLY A 63 6.49 -10.44 -0.82
N ALA A 64 5.91 -10.32 0.37
CA ALA A 64 4.99 -9.23 0.69
C ALA A 64 5.70 -7.88 0.67
N PHE A 65 5.00 -6.88 0.14
CA PHE A 65 5.43 -5.49 0.22
C PHE A 65 4.91 -4.89 1.52
N GLY A 66 5.80 -4.34 2.34
CA GLY A 66 5.45 -3.88 3.68
C GLY A 66 6.31 -2.73 4.17
N ILE A 67 6.04 -2.33 5.41
CA ILE A 67 6.90 -1.39 6.15
C ILE A 67 7.56 -2.11 7.31
N HIS A 68 8.79 -1.70 7.59
CA HIS A 68 9.52 -2.09 8.79
C HIS A 68 9.65 -0.88 9.71
N ALA A 69 8.75 -0.81 10.69
CA ALA A 69 8.66 0.22 11.73
C ALA A 69 9.11 -0.37 13.09
N HIS A 70 8.32 -0.26 14.16
CA HIS A 70 8.56 -1.03 15.40
C HIS A 70 8.36 -2.54 15.18
N ARG A 71 7.52 -2.91 14.22
CA ARG A 71 7.33 -4.28 13.76
C ARG A 71 7.19 -4.34 12.25
N TRP A 72 7.59 -5.47 11.66
CA TRP A 72 7.27 -5.81 10.28
C TRP A 72 5.76 -5.81 10.08
N THR A 73 5.30 -5.08 9.07
CA THR A 73 3.87 -4.97 8.74
C THR A 73 3.68 -5.13 7.23
N PRO A 74 3.20 -6.29 6.74
CA PRO A 74 2.89 -6.47 5.32
C PRO A 74 1.69 -5.61 4.93
N LEU A 75 1.83 -4.74 3.94
CA LEU A 75 0.75 -3.91 3.42
C LEU A 75 -0.04 -4.67 2.36
N HIS A 76 0.70 -5.27 1.42
CA HIS A 76 0.18 -6.05 0.30
C HIS A 76 0.95 -7.38 0.19
N ALA A 77 0.29 -8.44 -0.25
CA ALA A 77 0.87 -9.78 -0.30
C ALA A 77 2.00 -9.90 -1.33
N THR A 78 2.07 -8.97 -2.29
CA THR A 78 3.11 -8.91 -3.33
C THR A 78 3.45 -7.46 -3.68
N THR A 79 4.59 -7.26 -4.34
CA THR A 79 4.94 -5.97 -4.97
C THR A 79 3.93 -5.58 -6.05
N ASP A 80 3.44 -6.55 -6.82
CA ASP A 80 2.36 -6.34 -7.79
C ASP A 80 1.14 -5.70 -7.11
N GLY A 81 0.69 -6.26 -5.99
CA GLY A 81 -0.44 -5.72 -5.22
C GLY A 81 -0.24 -4.27 -4.76
N TRP A 82 0.98 -3.91 -4.33
CA TRP A 82 1.33 -2.52 -4.02
C TRP A 82 1.26 -1.62 -5.26
N VAL A 83 1.82 -2.06 -6.39
CA VAL A 83 1.79 -1.29 -7.64
C VAL A 83 0.35 -1.10 -8.15
N GLU A 84 -0.47 -2.14 -8.10
CA GLU A 84 -1.90 -2.08 -8.44
C GLU A 84 -2.67 -1.13 -7.51
N SER A 85 -2.36 -1.14 -6.20
CA SER A 85 -2.92 -0.19 -5.22
C SER A 85 -2.64 1.27 -5.60
N LEU A 86 -1.41 1.57 -6.04
CA LEU A 86 -1.03 2.90 -6.51
C LEU A 86 -1.69 3.28 -7.83
N ALA A 87 -1.75 2.35 -8.78
CA ALA A 87 -2.42 2.56 -10.05
C ALA A 87 -3.91 2.84 -9.84
N LEU A 88 -4.56 2.07 -8.96
CA LEU A 88 -5.96 2.25 -8.60
C LEU A 88 -6.19 3.59 -7.90
N ALA A 89 -5.31 4.01 -6.99
CA ALA A 89 -5.40 5.33 -6.36
C ALA A 89 -5.27 6.47 -7.37
N ALA A 90 -4.30 6.38 -8.28
CA ALA A 90 -4.11 7.38 -9.33
C ALA A 90 -5.33 7.46 -10.25
N HIS A 91 -5.90 6.32 -10.64
CA HIS A 91 -7.12 6.23 -11.44
C HIS A 91 -8.33 6.80 -10.70
N ALA A 92 -8.60 6.32 -9.47
CA ALA A 92 -9.72 6.76 -8.66
C ALA A 92 -9.70 8.27 -8.43
N ARG A 93 -8.52 8.82 -8.10
CA ARG A 93 -8.33 10.28 -7.91
C ARG A 93 -8.64 11.07 -9.18
N ARG A 94 -8.35 10.53 -10.36
CA ARG A 94 -8.60 11.21 -11.64
C ARG A 94 -10.09 11.33 -11.96
N TRP A 95 -10.89 10.34 -11.57
CA TRP A 95 -12.31 10.25 -11.97
C TRP A 95 -13.30 10.58 -10.85
N ALA A 96 -12.87 10.54 -9.59
CA ALA A 96 -13.74 10.85 -8.46
C ALA A 96 -14.15 12.32 -8.49
N LYS A 97 -15.41 12.57 -8.15
CA LYS A 97 -15.93 13.93 -7.93
C LYS A 97 -15.50 14.47 -6.57
N THR A 98 -15.30 13.59 -5.60
CA THR A 98 -14.87 13.92 -4.25
C THR A 98 -13.82 12.94 -3.76
N VAL A 99 -12.88 13.42 -2.97
CA VAL A 99 -11.94 12.59 -2.21
C VAL A 99 -12.04 13.00 -0.75
N THR A 100 -12.58 12.12 0.08
CA THR A 100 -12.74 12.36 1.51
C THR A 100 -11.70 11.55 2.27
N ARG A 101 -11.00 12.21 3.21
CA ARG A 101 -10.03 11.56 4.09
C ARG A 101 -10.61 11.48 5.51
N LEU A 102 -10.60 10.29 6.08
CA LEU A 102 -10.97 10.02 7.47
C LEU A 102 -9.75 9.49 8.21
N THR A 103 -9.60 9.83 9.48
CA THR A 103 -8.48 9.37 10.32
C THR A 103 -8.97 8.81 11.65
N GLY A 104 -8.15 7.96 12.27
CA GLY A 104 -8.39 7.40 13.60
C GLY A 104 -9.76 6.72 13.72
N GLU A 105 -10.52 7.10 14.74
CA GLU A 105 -11.84 6.52 15.04
C GLU A 105 -12.84 6.67 13.88
N ALA A 106 -12.81 7.79 13.16
CA ALA A 106 -13.71 8.01 12.02
C ALA A 106 -13.42 7.02 10.87
N ALA A 107 -12.15 6.67 10.66
CA ALA A 107 -11.76 5.63 9.71
C ALA A 107 -12.09 4.22 10.23
N ALA A 108 -11.97 3.98 11.53
CA ALA A 108 -12.31 2.70 12.16
C ALA A 108 -13.82 2.40 12.13
N ALA A 109 -14.66 3.43 12.26
CA ALA A 109 -16.12 3.33 12.26
C ALA A 109 -16.74 3.27 10.85
N LEU A 110 -15.92 3.26 9.79
CA LEU A 110 -16.41 3.24 8.42
C LEU A 110 -17.13 1.91 8.12
N ASP A 111 -18.43 1.99 7.82
CA ASP A 111 -19.21 0.83 7.41
C ASP A 111 -18.92 0.49 5.94
N LEU A 112 -18.36 -0.70 5.73
CA LEU A 112 -18.08 -1.28 4.43
C LEU A 112 -19.12 -2.33 4.04
N GLY A 113 -20.23 -2.44 4.78
CA GLY A 113 -21.38 -3.26 4.44
C GLY A 113 -21.91 -2.91 3.05
N GLY A 114 -21.84 -3.88 2.13
CA GLY A 114 -22.25 -3.70 0.73
C GLY A 114 -21.13 -3.22 -0.21
N TYR A 115 -19.90 -3.10 0.28
CA TYR A 115 -18.71 -2.99 -0.58
C TYR A 115 -18.10 -4.38 -0.81
N GLU A 116 -17.52 -4.57 -1.98
CA GLU A 116 -16.77 -5.77 -2.33
C GLU A 116 -15.26 -5.50 -2.21
N PRO A 117 -14.46 -6.44 -1.70
CA PRO A 117 -13.01 -6.28 -1.69
C PRO A 117 -12.46 -6.22 -3.13
N VAL A 118 -11.37 -5.47 -3.31
CA VAL A 118 -10.62 -5.41 -4.57
C VAL A 118 -9.47 -6.43 -4.50
N PRO A 119 -9.60 -7.64 -5.07
CA PRO A 119 -8.58 -8.68 -4.93
C PRO A 119 -7.28 -8.36 -5.68
N GLU A 120 -7.33 -7.52 -6.71
CA GLU A 120 -6.20 -7.20 -7.59
C GLU A 120 -5.06 -6.53 -6.83
N VAL A 121 -5.39 -5.72 -5.82
CA VAL A 121 -4.39 -5.06 -4.96
C VAL A 121 -3.77 -6.02 -3.95
N GLN A 122 -4.31 -7.23 -3.76
CA GLN A 122 -3.79 -8.23 -2.83
C GLN A 122 -3.51 -7.66 -1.43
N GLY A 123 -4.47 -6.87 -0.92
CA GLY A 123 -4.34 -6.18 0.35
C GLY A 123 -4.21 -7.14 1.53
N VAL A 124 -3.29 -6.83 2.45
CA VAL A 124 -3.08 -7.59 3.70
C VAL A 124 -3.51 -6.73 4.88
N THR A 125 -2.70 -5.72 5.20
CA THR A 125 -3.05 -4.71 6.21
C THR A 125 -3.80 -3.56 5.57
N ASP A 126 -3.35 -3.16 4.39
CA ASP A 126 -4.00 -2.13 3.58
C ASP A 126 -4.99 -2.77 2.63
N THR A 127 -6.21 -2.27 2.61
CA THR A 127 -7.32 -2.90 1.88
C THR A 127 -8.05 -1.91 1.01
N TRP A 128 -8.56 -2.39 -0.12
CA TRP A 128 -9.38 -1.63 -1.04
C TRP A 128 -10.76 -2.26 -1.18
N TRP A 129 -11.76 -1.40 -1.28
CA TRP A 129 -13.16 -1.78 -1.31
C TRP A 129 -13.91 -1.01 -2.40
N ARG A 130 -14.76 -1.70 -3.15
CA ARG A 130 -15.52 -1.17 -4.27
C ARG A 130 -17.01 -1.19 -3.97
N GLY A 131 -17.63 -0.02 -4.02
CA GLY A 131 -19.07 0.16 -3.88
C GLY A 131 -19.70 0.58 -5.20
N ARG A 132 -21.00 0.89 -5.16
CA ARG A 132 -21.80 1.23 -6.36
C ARG A 132 -21.32 2.49 -7.11
N GLY A 133 -20.65 3.41 -6.42
CA GLY A 133 -20.18 4.68 -7.00
C GLY A 133 -19.00 5.27 -6.24
N SER A 134 -18.27 4.42 -5.53
CA SER A 134 -17.15 4.81 -4.67
C SER A 134 -16.11 3.70 -4.59
N LEU A 135 -14.86 4.13 -4.45
CA LEU A 135 -13.75 3.28 -4.02
C LEU A 135 -13.28 3.76 -2.66
N VAL A 136 -12.94 2.82 -1.78
CA VAL A 136 -12.40 3.11 -0.45
C VAL A 136 -11.07 2.42 -0.29
N ALA A 137 -10.02 3.20 -0.01
CA ALA A 137 -8.74 2.69 0.43
C ALA A 137 -8.63 2.85 1.95
N LEU A 138 -8.20 1.81 2.65
CA LEU A 138 -8.04 1.83 4.10
C LEU A 138 -6.62 1.42 4.44
N TYR A 139 -5.85 2.40 4.93
CA TYR A 139 -4.43 2.30 5.25
C TYR A 139 -4.28 2.05 6.75
N ARG A 140 -3.85 0.85 7.11
CA ARG A 140 -3.63 0.41 8.50
C ARG A 140 -2.14 0.21 8.81
N GLY A 141 -1.27 0.26 7.80
CA GLY A 141 0.14 -0.09 7.95
C GLY A 141 0.84 0.64 9.08
N GLU A 142 0.74 1.96 9.15
CA GLU A 142 1.37 2.73 10.24
C GLU A 142 0.71 2.47 11.59
N ALA A 143 -0.63 2.37 11.63
CA ALA A 143 -1.34 2.08 12.87
C ALA A 143 -0.93 0.75 13.48
N VAL A 144 -0.71 -0.26 12.64
CA VAL A 144 -0.15 -1.54 13.06
C VAL A 144 1.35 -1.39 13.34
N GLY A 145 2.16 -0.94 12.38
CA GLY A 145 3.62 -0.88 12.50
C GLY A 145 4.14 -0.11 13.71
N PHE A 146 3.42 0.91 14.17
CA PHE A 146 3.76 1.73 15.34
C PHE A 146 2.93 1.44 16.59
N ASP A 147 1.96 0.53 16.53
CA ASP A 147 0.97 0.36 17.61
C ASP A 147 0.21 1.65 17.94
N ALA A 148 -0.17 2.39 16.90
CA ALA A 148 -0.70 3.74 16.97
C ALA A 148 -2.07 3.81 16.25
N PRO A 149 -3.18 3.40 16.88
CA PRO A 149 -4.51 3.37 16.25
C PRO A 149 -4.95 4.70 15.60
N GLN A 150 -4.45 5.83 16.10
CA GLN A 150 -4.68 7.16 15.53
C GLN A 150 -4.11 7.36 14.12
N CYS A 151 -3.15 6.54 13.69
CA CYS A 151 -2.57 6.56 12.34
C CYS A 151 -3.42 5.81 11.32
N LEU A 152 -4.56 5.24 11.71
CA LEU A 152 -5.50 4.63 10.78
C LEU A 152 -6.05 5.72 9.85
N GLU A 153 -6.02 5.49 8.54
CA GLU A 153 -6.49 6.46 7.57
C GLU A 153 -7.32 5.79 6.47
N ALA A 154 -8.48 6.37 6.13
CA ALA A 154 -9.32 5.94 5.03
C ALA A 154 -9.45 7.05 3.98
N HIS A 155 -9.33 6.69 2.71
CA HIS A 155 -9.60 7.59 1.58
C HIS A 155 -10.82 7.07 0.82
N ILE A 156 -11.85 7.90 0.70
CA ILE A 156 -13.09 7.60 0.00
C ILE A 156 -13.13 8.44 -1.28
N TYR A 157 -13.04 7.75 -2.41
CA TYR A 157 -13.15 8.32 -3.75
C TYR A 157 -14.60 8.20 -4.20
N GLY A 158 -15.36 9.30 -4.15
CA GLY A 158 -16.81 9.31 -4.39
C GLY A 158 -17.22 9.83 -5.76
N GLY A 159 -18.42 9.43 -6.20
CA GLY A 159 -19.03 9.92 -7.43
C GLY A 159 -18.44 9.31 -8.71
N LEU A 160 -17.87 8.11 -8.60
CA LEU A 160 -17.31 7.35 -9.71
C LEU A 160 -18.42 6.74 -10.58
N ASP A 161 -18.23 6.78 -11.90
CA ASP A 161 -19.02 6.01 -12.84
C ASP A 161 -18.39 4.62 -13.07
N ALA A 162 -18.98 3.80 -13.94
CA ALA A 162 -18.50 2.45 -14.22
C ALA A 162 -17.01 2.42 -14.66
N ARG A 163 -16.54 3.43 -15.40
CA ARG A 163 -15.12 3.51 -15.82
C ARG A 163 -14.22 3.90 -14.65
N GLY A 164 -14.69 4.80 -13.78
CA GLY A 164 -14.01 5.18 -12.55
C GLY A 164 -13.86 4.02 -11.55
N LEU A 165 -14.78 3.05 -11.55
CA LEU A 165 -14.79 1.92 -10.60
C LEU A 165 -13.88 0.75 -10.99
N HIS A 166 -13.67 0.51 -12.28
CA HIS A 166 -13.01 -0.71 -12.76
C HIS A 166 -11.62 -0.52 -13.37
N GLY A 167 -11.18 0.72 -13.60
CA GLY A 167 -10.05 0.91 -14.51
C GLY A 167 -10.47 0.58 -15.95
N GLY A 168 -9.70 1.02 -16.94
CA GLY A 168 -9.98 0.73 -18.35
C GLY A 168 -9.79 -0.74 -18.69
#